data_AF-A0A182JRM7-F1
#
_entry.id   AF-A0A182JRM7-F1
#
_cell.length_a   1.000
_cell.length_b   1.000
_cell.length_c   1.000
_cell.angle_alpha   90.00
_cell.angle_beta   90.00
_cell.angle_gamma   90.00
#
_symmetry.space_group_name_H-M   'P 1'
#
loop_
_entity.id
_entity.type
_entity.pdbx_description
1 polymer ?
#
loop_
_entity_poly.entity_id
_entity_poly.type
_entity_poly.pdbx_seq_one_letter_code
_entity_poly.pdbx_strand_id
1 'polypeptide(L)' 'MESVRPLSVRLQGKNRPLSANHTYDLQCEVLGSRPAPTITWWKGSTQMRGHHETSDTYRDVEAKEQV' A
#
# COMPACT_ATOMS: atom_id res chain seq x y z
N MET A 1 13.76 13.08 -17.89
CA MET A 1 12.89 13.10 -16.70
C MET A 1 13.58 12.26 -15.65
N GLU A 2 13.91 12.84 -14.50
CA GLU A 2 14.73 12.18 -13.49
C GLU A 2 13.91 11.18 -12.67
N SER A 3 14.47 9.99 -12.39
CA SER A 3 13.84 9.04 -11.49
C SER A 3 14.04 9.51 -10.06
N VAL A 4 12.94 9.64 -9.31
CA VAL A 4 12.97 10.05 -7.92
C VAL A 4 12.48 8.91 -7.05
N ARG A 5 13.22 8.67 -5.96
CA ARG A 5 12.81 7.75 -4.91
C ARG A 5 11.55 8.29 -4.22
N PRO A 6 10.71 7.40 -3.64
CA PRO A 6 9.58 7.83 -2.83
C PRO A 6 10.02 8.84 -1.77
N LEU A 7 9.28 9.94 -1.68
CA LEU A 7 9.50 10.97 -0.66
C LEU A 7 9.00 10.51 0.71
N SER A 8 7.89 9.76 0.72
CA SER A 8 7.27 9.26 1.95
C SER A 8 6.62 7.91 1.72
N VAL A 9 6.72 7.03 2.71
CA VAL A 9 6.07 5.72 2.78
C VAL A 9 5.47 5.56 4.16
N ARG A 10 4.19 5.22 4.24
CA ARG A 10 3.50 5.04 5.53
C ARG A 10 2.52 3.88 5.48
N LEU A 11 2.58 3.02 6.49
CA LEU A 11 1.52 2.06 6.77
C LEU A 11 0.39 2.77 7.50
N GLN A 12 -0.80 2.74 6.92
CA GLN A 12 -2.00 3.28 7.52
C GLN A 12 -2.62 2.26 8.47
N GLY A 13 -3.22 2.76 9.56
CA GLY A 13 -3.88 1.94 10.56
C GLY A 13 -3.32 2.13 11.97
N LYS A 14 -3.88 1.39 12.92
CA LYS A 14 -3.43 1.42 14.33
C LYS A 14 -2.29 0.44 14.51
N ASN A 15 -1.18 0.88 15.10
CA ASN A 15 -0.09 0.00 15.52
C ASN A 15 -0.54 -0.82 16.74
N ARG A 16 -1.27 -1.90 16.48
CA ARG A 16 -1.79 -2.83 17.49
C ARG A 16 -1.39 -4.27 17.13
N PRO A 17 -1.25 -5.15 18.13
CA PRO A 17 -1.05 -6.58 17.88
C PRO A 17 -2.15 -7.15 16.97
N LEU A 18 -1.74 -8.01 16.05
CA LEU A 18 -2.64 -8.76 15.17
C LEU A 18 -2.76 -10.19 15.70
N SER A 19 -3.98 -10.71 15.75
CA SER A 19 -4.29 -12.06 16.23
C SER A 19 -4.27 -13.06 15.09
N ALA A 20 -3.90 -14.31 15.38
CA ALA A 20 -3.95 -15.39 14.39
C ALA A 20 -5.39 -15.69 13.94
N ASN A 21 -5.55 -16.25 12.74
CA ASN A 21 -6.83 -16.64 12.13
C ASN A 21 -7.82 -15.48 11.87
N HIS A 22 -7.30 -14.25 11.77
CA HIS A 22 -8.07 -13.08 11.35
C HIS A 22 -7.52 -12.51 10.05
N THR A 23 -8.41 -12.04 9.19
CA THR A 23 -8.07 -11.26 8.00
C THR A 23 -7.97 -9.80 8.38
N TYR A 24 -6.94 -9.12 7.89
CA TYR A 24 -6.70 -7.70 8.13
C TYR A 24 -6.44 -6.97 6.82
N ASP A 25 -7.10 -5.84 6.66
CA ASP A 25 -6.81 -4.91 5.58
C ASP A 25 -5.68 -3.97 6.04
N LEU A 26 -4.59 -3.98 5.28
CA LEU A 26 -3.44 -3.12 5.50
C LEU A 26 -3.33 -2.17 4.30
N GLN A 27 -3.14 -0.89 4.57
CA GLN A 27 -3.00 0.11 3.52
C GLN A 27 -1.61 0.74 3.60
N CYS A 28 -0.94 0.83 2.46
CA CYS A 28 0.33 1.50 2.30
C CYS A 28 0.12 2.76 1.47
N GLU A 29 0.56 3.91 1.99
CA GLU A 29 0.55 5.19 1.29
C GLU A 29 1.97 5.54 0.87
N VAL A 30 2.18 5.79 -0.43
CA VAL A 30 3.48 6.17 -0.99
C VAL A 30 3.34 7.47 -1.79
N LEU A 31 4.16 8.47 -1.45
CA LEU A 31 4.12 9.81 -2.08
C LEU A 31 5.44 10.16 -2.75
N GLY A 32 5.38 10.90 -3.86
CA GLY A 32 6.54 11.52 -4.50
C GLY A 32 7.45 10.59 -5.32
N SER A 33 7.03 9.36 -5.61
CA SER A 33 7.82 8.41 -6.43
C SER A 33 7.63 8.64 -7.93
N ARG A 34 8.72 8.58 -8.71
CA ARG A 34 8.66 8.45 -10.18
C ARG A 34 9.77 7.49 -10.66
N PRO A 35 9.43 6.39 -11.33
CA PRO A 35 8.09 5.93 -11.74
C PRO A 35 7.19 5.52 -10.56
N ALA A 36 5.96 5.07 -10.85
CA ALA A 36 5.06 4.52 -9.84
C ALA A 36 5.78 3.39 -9.07
N PRO A 37 5.68 3.36 -7.73
CA PRO A 37 6.42 2.41 -6.92
C PRO A 37 5.78 1.01 -6.99
N THR A 38 6.60 -0.02 -6.86
CA THR A 38 6.11 -1.38 -6.60
C THR A 38 6.03 -1.58 -5.09
N ILE A 39 4.87 -2.04 -4.60
CA ILE A 39 4.66 -2.35 -3.18
C ILE A 39 4.85 -3.86 -2.96
N THR A 40 5.49 -4.23 -1.85
CA THR A 40 5.66 -5.64 -1.46
C THR A 40 5.38 -5.81 0.03
N TRP A 41 4.62 -6.83 0.40
CA TRP A 41 4.19 -7.09 1.77
C TRP A 41 5.00 -8.20 2.44
N TRP A 42 5.45 -7.94 3.67
CA TRP A 42 6.34 -8.82 4.43
C TRP A 42 5.89 -8.93 5.89
N LYS A 43 6.04 -10.14 6.46
CA LYS A 43 5.87 -10.42 7.89
C LYS A 43 7.19 -10.95 8.44
N GLY A 44 7.92 -10.10 9.17
CA GLY A 44 9.30 -10.41 9.57
C GLY A 44 10.17 -10.61 8.32
N SER A 45 10.83 -11.76 8.22
CA SER A 45 11.66 -12.15 7.08
C SER A 45 10.90 -12.88 5.97
N THR A 46 9.59 -13.07 6.11
CA THR A 46 8.78 -13.87 5.17
C THR A 46 7.93 -12.96 4.29
N GLN A 47 8.13 -13.02 2.98
CA GLN A 47 7.27 -12.32 2.02
C GLN A 47 5.87 -12.94 2.03
N MET A 48 4.85 -12.09 2.15
CA MET A 48 3.45 -12.52 2.17
C MET A 48 3.01 -12.93 0.77
N ARG A 49 2.57 -14.17 0.63
CA ARG A 49 1.99 -14.72 -0.62
C ARG A 49 0.51 -15.02 -0.38
N GLY A 50 -0.30 -14.91 -1.44
CA GLY A 50 -1.74 -15.20 -1.37
C GLY A 50 -2.57 -14.13 -0.65
N HIS A 51 -2.13 -12.86 -0.66
CA HIS A 51 -2.95 -11.73 -0.25
C HIS A 51 -3.64 -11.12 -1.47
N HIS A 52 -4.77 -10.45 -1.24
CA HIS A 52 -5.40 -9.61 -2.25
C HIS A 52 -4.82 -8.20 -2.14
N GLU A 53 -4.26 -7.68 -3.24
CA GLU A 53 -3.69 -6.34 -3.31
C GLU A 53 -4.42 -5.51 -4.35
N THR A 54 -4.86 -4.33 -3.94
CA THR A 54 -5.35 -3.27 -4.81
C THR A 54 -4.44 -2.07 -4.65
N SER A 55 -4.04 -1.47 -5.76
CA SER A 55 -3.19 -0.28 -5.78
C SER A 55 -3.95 0.84 -6.47
N ASP A 56 -4.21 1.92 -5.73
CA ASP A 56 -4.82 3.13 -6.26
C ASP A 56 -3.74 4.17 -6.53
N THR A 57 -3.42 4.40 -7.80
CA THR A 57 -2.65 5.58 -8.20
C THR A 57 -3.63 6.74 -8.34
N TYR A 58 -3.39 7.83 -7.62
CA TYR A 58 -4.20 9.08 -7.66
C TYR A 58 -4.27 9.75 -9.06
N ARG A 59 -3.88 9.08 -10.14
CA ARG A 59 -4.04 9.53 -11.53
C ARG A 59 -5.25 8.93 -12.25
N ASP A 60 -5.98 8.00 -11.61
CA ASP A 60 -7.10 7.30 -12.25
C ASP A 60 -8.37 7.29 -11.38
N VAL A 61 -8.58 8.33 -10.57
CA VAL A 61 -9.90 8.63 -9.99
C VAL A 61 -10.77 9.28 -11.06
N GLU A 62 -11.24 8.50 -12.03
CA GLU A 62 -12.52 8.80 -12.64
C GLU A 62 -13.56 8.74 -11.52
N ALA A 63 -14.32 9.82 -11.38
CA ALA A 63 -15.22 10.08 -10.27
C ALA A 63 -16.03 8.83 -9.87
N LYS A 64 -15.73 8.27 -8.69
CA LYS A 64 -16.76 7.60 -7.92
C LYS A 64 -17.46 8.66 -7.09
N GLU A 65 -18.27 9.45 -7.79
CA GLU A 65 -19.39 10.16 -7.19
C GLU A 65 -20.23 9.11 -6.46
N GLN A 66 -20.31 9.26 -5.15
CA GLN A 66 -21.21 8.48 -4.31
C GLN A 66 -22.62 9.01 -4.55
N VAL A 67 -23.38 8.36 -5.45
CA VAL A 67 -24.85 8.43 -5.51
C VAL A 67 -25.43 7.32 -4.65
#